data_AF-A0A6I2FYJ3-F1
#
_entry.id   AF-A0A6I2FYJ3-F1
#
_cell.length_a   1.000
_cell.length_b   1.000
_cell.length_c   1.000
_cell.angle_alpha   90.00
_cell.angle_beta   90.00
_cell.angle_gamma   90.00
#
_symmetry.space_group_name_H-M   'P 1'
#
loop_
_entity.id
_entity.type
_entity.pdbx_description
1 polymer ?
#
loop_
_entity_poly.entity_id
_entity_poly.type
_entity_poly.pdbx_seq_one_letter_code
_entity_poly.pdbx_strand_id
1 'polypeptide(L)' 'MYEQLKVGTWACVDDQCPIRPVVHPEDSAVTLVFGDHNDFELLLSATALQNLLQQGTDALNRLASDHPRNSL' A
#
# COMPACT_ATOMS: atom_id res chain seq x y z
N MET A 1 8.54 -19.28 3.58
CA MET A 1 8.91 -18.78 4.92
C MET A 1 8.57 -17.30 4.92
N TYR A 2 7.60 -16.84 5.72
CA TYR A 2 7.33 -15.40 5.85
C TYR A 2 8.32 -14.81 6.85
N GLU A 3 9.20 -13.91 6.42
CA GLU A 3 9.94 -13.08 7.37
C GLU A 3 9.01 -12.03 7.95
N GLN A 4 8.96 -11.98 9.29
CA GLN A 4 8.27 -10.93 10.02
C GLN A 4 9.05 -9.64 9.82
N LEU A 5 8.43 -8.60 9.27
CA LEU A 5 9.04 -7.28 9.10
C LEU A 5 9.67 -6.84 10.43
N LYS A 6 11.00 -6.71 10.45
CA LYS A 6 11.72 -6.20 11.62
C LYS A 6 11.21 -4.80 11.91
N VAL A 7 10.64 -4.62 13.12
CA VAL A 7 10.33 -3.31 13.68
C VAL A 7 11.56 -2.40 13.50
N GLY A 8 11.42 -1.32 12.74
CA GLY A 8 12.47 -0.31 12.56
C GLY A 8 12.95 -0.08 11.12
N THR A 9 12.55 -0.89 10.13
CA THR A 9 12.83 -0.58 8.71
C THR A 9 11.59 0.03 8.07
N TRP A 10 11.69 1.29 7.66
CA TRP A 10 10.60 2.03 7.01
C TRP A 10 10.90 2.14 5.52
N ALA A 11 9.97 1.71 4.68
CA ALA A 11 9.97 2.04 3.26
C ALA A 11 9.09 3.28 3.05
N CYS A 12 9.64 4.30 2.42
CA CYS A 12 8.87 5.46 1.98
C CYS A 12 8.44 5.22 0.52
N VAL A 13 7.14 5.21 0.28
CA VAL A 13 6.54 5.10 -1.05
C VAL A 13 5.95 6.45 -1.38
N ASP A 14 6.52 7.13 -2.37
CA ASP A 14 6.01 8.40 -2.90
C ASP A 14 5.38 8.20 -4.28
N ASP A 15 5.03 9.30 -4.94
CA ASP A 15 4.40 9.32 -6.26
C ASP A 15 5.32 8.87 -7.40
N GLN A 16 6.62 8.68 -7.13
CA GLN A 16 7.61 8.19 -8.10
C GLN A 16 7.88 6.69 -7.94
N CYS A 17 7.41 6.06 -6.86
CA CYS A 17 7.60 4.63 -6.65
C CYS A 17 6.63 3.81 -7.50
N PRO A 18 7.11 3.01 -8.48
CA PRO A 18 6.23 2.14 -9.25
C PRO A 18 5.69 1.02 -8.36
N ILE A 19 4.40 0.72 -8.52
CA ILE A 19 3.70 -0.35 -7.79
C ILE A 19 3.06 -1.28 -8.80
N ARG A 20 3.40 -2.58 -8.73
CA ARG A 20 2.85 -3.62 -9.60
C ARG A 20 2.16 -4.70 -8.78
N PRO A 21 0.87 -5.00 -9.03
CA PRO A 21 0.21 -6.14 -8.42
C PRO A 21 0.58 -7.45 -9.13
N VAL A 22 0.81 -8.50 -8.35
CA VAL A 22 0.91 -9.89 -8.80
C VAL A 22 -0.21 -10.66 -8.13
N VAL A 23 -1.17 -11.15 -8.91
CA VAL A 23 -2.36 -11.85 -8.41
C VAL A 23 -2.09 -13.34 -8.28
N HIS A 24 -2.51 -13.93 -7.17
CA HIS A 24 -2.42 -15.36 -6.88
C HIS A 24 -3.85 -15.92 -6.69
N PRO A 25 -4.54 -16.31 -7.77
CA PRO A 25 -5.95 -16.74 -7.72
C PRO A 25 -6.18 -17.95 -6.82
N GLU A 26 -5.25 -18.91 -6.85
CA GLU A 26 -5.29 -20.15 -6.06
C GLU A 26 -5.31 -19.90 -4.55
N ASP A 27 -4.66 -18.82 -4.10
CA ASP A 27 -4.52 -18.46 -2.70
C ASP A 27 -5.47 -17.32 -2.30
N SER A 28 -6.29 -16.83 -3.24
CA SER A 28 -7.12 -15.62 -3.05
C SER A 28 -6.31 -14.46 -2.47
N ALA A 29 -5.13 -14.22 -3.03
CA ALA A 29 -4.15 -13.26 -2.54
C ALA A 29 -3.55 -12.40 -3.66
N VAL A 30 -2.89 -11.31 -3.26
CA VAL A 30 -2.11 -10.43 -4.14
C VAL A 30 -0.79 -10.07 -3.47
N THR A 31 0.30 -10.07 -4.23
CA THR A 31 1.54 -9.41 -3.82
C THR A 31 1.61 -8.03 -4.48
N LEU A 32 1.77 -6.97 -3.69
CA LEU A 32 2.17 -5.67 -4.20
C LEU A 32 3.69 -5.61 -4.22
N VAL A 33 4.26 -5.39 -5.40
CA VAL A 33 5.69 -5.22 -5.60
C VAL A 33 5.98 -3.75 -5.79
N PHE A 34 6.93 -3.21 -5.02
CA PHE A 34 7.32 -1.81 -5.02
C PHE A 34 8.73 -1.63 -5.59
N GLY A 35 8.90 -0.60 -6.42
CA GLY A 35 10.18 -0.32 -7.09
C GLY A 35 10.40 -1.18 -8.34
N ASP A 36 11.31 -0.73 -9.21
CA ASP A 36 11.63 -1.41 -10.47
C ASP A 36 12.48 -2.68 -10.29
N HIS A 37 13.14 -2.81 -9.13
CA HIS A 37 14.05 -3.92 -8.83
C HIS A 37 13.53 -4.87 -7.73
N ASN A 38 12.23 -4.84 -7.44
CA ASN A 38 11.58 -5.64 -6.38
C ASN A 38 12.20 -5.39 -4.98
N ASP A 39 12.46 -4.13 -4.65
CA ASP A 39 13.13 -3.76 -3.39
C ASP A 39 12.27 -4.08 -2.16
N PHE A 40 10.95 -4.14 -2.35
CA PHE A 40 9.99 -4.46 -1.30
C PHE A 40 8.75 -5.16 -1.87
N GLU A 41 8.29 -6.19 -1.16
CA GLU A 41 7.09 -6.95 -1.51
C GLU A 41 6.14 -7.04 -0.32
N LEU A 42 4.85 -6.83 -0.57
CA LEU A 42 3.79 -6.94 0.43
C LEU A 42 2.72 -7.92 -0.06
N LEU A 43 2.70 -9.12 0.51
CA LEU A 43 1.63 -10.08 0.27
C LEU A 43 0.41 -9.78 1.16
N LEU A 44 -0.76 -9.76 0.53
CA LEU A 44 -2.05 -9.50 1.16
C LEU A 44 -3.06 -10.57 0.71
N SER A 45 -3.84 -11.10 1.65
CA SER A 45 -5.07 -11.81 1.29
C SER A 45 -6.09 -10.84 0.69
N ALA A 46 -7.10 -11.36 -0.02
CA ALA A 46 -8.17 -10.53 -0.57
C ALA A 46 -8.85 -9.64 0.49
N THR A 47 -9.14 -10.19 1.68
CA THR A 47 -9.71 -9.40 2.80
C THR A 47 -8.74 -8.34 3.32
N ALA A 48 -7.45 -8.65 3.44
CA ALA A 48 -6.46 -7.69 3.89
C ALA A 48 -6.31 -6.53 2.89
N LEU A 49 -6.32 -6.82 1.58
CA LEU A 49 -6.32 -5.80 0.53
C LEU A 49 -7.56 -4.91 0.61
N GLN A 50 -8.75 -5.49 0.76
CA GLN A 50 -9.99 -4.71 0.91
C GLN A 50 -9.92 -3.75 2.10
N ASN A 51 -9.45 -4.24 3.25
CA ASN A 51 -9.28 -3.42 4.44
C ASN A 51 -8.25 -2.30 4.23
N LEU A 52 -7.13 -2.59 3.55
CA LEU A 52 -6.11 -1.61 3.23
C LEU A 52 -6.66 -0.50 2.32
N LEU A 53 -7.41 -0.86 1.28
CA LEU A 53 -8.04 0.10 0.38
C LEU A 53 -9.08 0.97 1.08
N GLN A 54 -9.87 0.39 1.99
CA GLN A 54 -10.83 1.13 2.80
C GLN A 54 -10.12 2.16 3.68
N GLN A 55 -9.09 1.74 4.43
CA GLN A 55 -8.33 2.66 5.28
C GLN A 55 -7.59 3.73 4.48
N GLY A 56 -7.04 3.38 3.31
CA GLY A 56 -6.41 4.33 2.39
C GLY A 56 -7.40 5.39 1.88
N THR A 57 -8.61 4.96 1.51
CA THR A 57 -9.68 5.87 1.07
C THR A 57 -10.09 6.82 2.18
N ASP A 58 -10.28 6.31 3.40
CA ASP A 58 -10.63 7.12 4.57
C ASP A 58 -9.53 8.14 4.89
N ALA A 59 -8.25 7.74 4.80
CA ALA A 59 -7.11 8.63 5.00
C ALA A 59 -7.05 9.74 3.94
N LEU A 60 -7.26 9.41 2.65
CA LEU A 60 -7.32 10.39 1.56
C LEU A 60 -8.46 11.41 1.77
N ASN A 61 -9.64 10.94 2.19
CA ASN A 61 -10.77 11.81 2.48
C ASN A 61 -10.47 12.80 3.61
N ARG A 62 -9.75 12.36 4.66
CA ARG A 62 -9.30 13.24 5.74
C ARG A 62 -8.29 14.27 5.26
N LEU A 63 -7.28 13.86 4.48
CA LEU A 63 -6.29 14.78 3.91
C LEU A 63 -6.92 15.85 3.00
N ALA A 64 -7.95 15.48 2.23
CA ALA A 64 -8.70 16.42 1.40
C ALA A 64 -9.59 17.38 2.22
N SER A 65 -10.06 16.95 3.39
CA SER A 65 -10.89 17.77 4.29
C SER A 65 -10.06 18.72 5.15
N ASP A 66 -8.82 18.32 5.49
CA ASP A 66 -7.86 19.10 6.29
C ASP A 66 -7.03 20.11 5.45
N HIS A 67 -7.18 20.13 4.12
CA HIS A 67 -6.67 21.23 3.30
C HIS A 67 -7.70 22.37 3.27
N PRO A 68 -7.57 23.43 4.10
CA PRO A 68 -8.29 24.66 3.82
C PRO A 68 -7.84 25.10 2.43
N ARG A 69 -8.79 25.14 1.48
CA ARG A 69 -8.61 25.92 0.26
C ARG A 69 -8.14 27.29 0.70
N ASN A 70 -6.87 27.62 0.46
CA ASN A 70 -6.38 29.00 0.54
C ASN A 70 -7.38 29.84 -0.25
N SER A 71 -8.21 30.54 0.51
CA SER A 71 -9.11 31.55 0.01
C SER A 71 -8.29 32.83 -0.04
N LEU A 72 -8.45 33.53 -1.17
CA LEU A 72 -7.83 34.79 -1.61
C LEU A 72 -6.64 34.60 -2.55
#